data_AF-G0HYG8-F1
#
_entry.id   AF-G0HYG8-F1
#
_cell.length_a   1.000
_cell.length_b   1.000
_cell.length_c   1.000
_cell.angle_alpha   90.00
_cell.angle_beta   90.00
_cell.angle_gamma   90.00
#
_symmetry.space_group_name_H-M   'P 1'
#
loop_
_entity.id
_entity.type
_entity.pdbx_description
1 polymer ?
#
loop_
_entity_poly.entity_id
_entity_poly.type
_entity_poly.pdbx_seq_one_letter_code
_entity_poly.pdbx_strand_id
1 'polypeptide(L)'
;MEVFDERGNRHAVTMSWDGQVWEHGTGDYPHKREDRTDEEQRIMTQVEARARFAAQQEFPDADILSPMWRPDHIKAGIEAFSNYPMEEFLNDFREYYDALRDPMQYIDDSPVNEESIIINVIVHFNDGEVLDVSDVGIHYKLTDGSEHRTGPLPSYPNKELIFAMPELEFADGFDYEEEFADVIMSHLMAQIRDIYLNMGEDPPAEYRVEGIGKLNIVGDGIGAT
;
A
#
# COMPACT_ATOMS: atom_id res chain seq x y z
N MET A 1 0.18 -22.22 12.15
CA MET A 1 0.83 -22.55 10.86
C MET A 1 2.35 -22.47 10.99
N GLU A 2 3.09 -23.06 10.06
CA GLU A 2 4.56 -23.01 10.02
C GLU A 2 5.01 -22.13 8.85
N VAL A 3 5.95 -21.22 9.11
CA VAL A 3 6.51 -20.29 8.13
C VAL A 3 8.02 -20.23 8.32
N PHE A 4 8.78 -20.05 7.24
CA PHE A 4 10.23 -19.89 7.27
C PHE A 4 10.61 -18.44 6.97
N ASP A 5 11.61 -17.91 7.66
CA ASP A 5 12.17 -16.59 7.36
C ASP A 5 13.17 -16.64 6.19
N GLU A 6 13.69 -15.46 5.81
CA GLU A 6 14.72 -15.32 4.77
C GLU A 6 16.05 -16.02 5.10
N ARG A 7 16.28 -16.41 6.36
CA ARG A 7 17.47 -17.16 6.82
C ARG A 7 17.20 -18.68 6.91
N GLY A 8 15.99 -19.11 6.61
CA GLY A 8 15.56 -20.51 6.68
C GLY A 8 15.22 -21.00 8.09
N ASN A 9 15.07 -20.10 9.06
CA ASN A 9 14.64 -20.45 10.41
C ASN A 9 13.14 -20.71 10.44
N ARG A 10 12.73 -21.65 11.29
CA ARG A 10 11.33 -22.09 11.37
C ARG A 10 10.60 -21.27 12.44
N HIS A 11 9.44 -20.73 12.07
CA HIS A 11 8.52 -20.05 12.96
C HIS A 11 7.18 -20.78 13.02
N ALA A 12 6.62 -20.87 14.23
CA ALA A 12 5.25 -21.27 14.45
C ALA A 12 4.41 -20.02 14.75
N VAL A 13 3.41 -19.75 13.92
CA VAL A 13 2.53 -18.58 14.06
C VAL A 13 1.09 -19.05 14.26
N THR A 14 0.44 -18.51 15.28
CA THR A 14 -0.99 -18.72 15.57
C THR A 14 -1.70 -17.37 15.47
N MET A 15 -2.81 -17.33 14.73
CA MET A 15 -3.60 -16.11 14.52
C MET A 15 -5.11 -16.38 14.56
N SER A 16 -5.87 -15.31 14.79
CA SER A 16 -7.32 -15.27 14.64
C SER A 16 -7.75 -15.20 13.17
N TRP A 17 -9.05 -15.38 12.93
CA TRP A 17 -9.69 -15.23 11.63
C TRP A 17 -9.73 -13.79 11.10
N ASP A 18 -9.40 -12.80 11.94
CA ASP A 18 -9.22 -11.38 11.59
C ASP A 18 -7.74 -11.00 11.35
N GLY A 19 -6.85 -12.00 11.30
CA GLY A 19 -5.41 -11.80 11.10
C GLY A 19 -4.63 -11.34 12.34
N GLN A 20 -5.26 -11.19 13.51
CA GLN A 20 -4.55 -10.88 14.75
C GLN A 20 -3.65 -12.06 15.16
N VAL A 21 -2.34 -11.82 15.29
CA VAL A 21 -1.37 -12.83 15.75
C VAL A 21 -1.41 -12.93 17.27
N TRP A 22 -1.61 -14.14 17.78
CA TRP A 22 -1.64 -14.44 19.22
C TRP A 22 -0.32 -14.99 19.73
N GLU A 23 0.31 -15.85 18.93
CA GLU A 23 1.56 -16.49 19.30
C GLU A 23 2.49 -16.52 18.09
N HIS A 24 3.74 -16.13 18.32
CA HIS A 24 4.82 -16.23 17.35
C HIS A 24 6.04 -16.88 18.03
N GLY A 25 6.19 -18.18 17.81
CA GLY A 25 7.24 -18.99 18.40
C GLY A 25 8.39 -19.25 17.44
N THR A 26 9.62 -19.01 17.89
CA THR A 26 10.87 -19.40 17.24
C THR A 26 11.94 -19.62 18.30
N GLY A 27 12.91 -20.50 18.02
CA GLY A 27 14.07 -20.73 18.88
C GLY A 27 15.29 -19.92 18.46
N ASP A 28 15.22 -19.23 17.32
CA ASP A 28 16.38 -18.63 16.64
C ASP A 28 16.57 -17.14 16.97
N TYR A 29 15.57 -16.50 17.60
CA TYR A 29 15.58 -15.08 17.97
C TYR A 29 15.10 -14.85 19.42
N PRO A 30 15.49 -13.72 20.05
CA PRO A 30 14.98 -13.35 21.37
C PRO A 30 13.44 -13.23 21.41
N HIS A 31 12.83 -13.81 22.44
CA HIS A 31 11.36 -13.81 22.58
C HIS A 31 10.79 -12.41 22.82
N LYS A 32 11.48 -11.59 23.61
CA LYS A 32 11.04 -10.23 23.94
C LYS A 32 11.47 -9.26 22.84
N ARG A 33 10.63 -8.28 22.54
CA ARG A 33 10.92 -7.29 21.50
C ARG A 33 12.08 -6.39 21.90
N GLU A 34 12.16 -6.00 23.17
CA GLU A 34 13.26 -5.17 23.68
C GLU A 34 14.65 -5.82 23.62
N ASP A 35 14.70 -7.15 23.47
CA ASP A 35 15.95 -7.91 23.36
C ASP A 35 16.36 -8.17 21.90
N ARG A 36 15.50 -7.82 20.93
CA ARG A 36 15.76 -7.97 19.49
C ARG A 36 16.46 -6.74 18.93
N THR A 37 17.38 -6.96 18.01
CA THR A 37 17.88 -5.92 17.10
C THR A 37 16.78 -5.49 16.13
N ASP A 38 16.93 -4.32 15.51
CA ASP A 38 15.99 -3.83 14.48
C ASP A 38 15.83 -4.82 13.33
N GLU A 39 16.93 -5.46 12.94
CA GLU A 39 16.95 -6.49 11.90
C GLU A 39 16.18 -7.75 12.30
N GLU A 40 16.37 -8.23 13.53
CA GLU A 40 15.60 -9.37 14.04
C GLU A 40 14.12 -9.02 14.17
N GLN A 41 13.80 -7.80 14.59
CA GLN A 41 12.42 -7.33 14.65
C GLN A 41 11.80 -7.23 13.25
N ARG A 42 12.53 -6.72 12.26
CA ARG A 42 12.10 -6.69 10.85
C ARG A 42 11.73 -8.10 10.38
N ILE A 43 12.62 -9.07 10.58
CA ILE A 43 12.40 -10.47 10.20
C ILE A 43 11.13 -11.02 10.87
N MET A 44 10.96 -10.79 12.18
CA MET A 44 9.79 -11.26 12.90
C MET A 44 8.49 -10.67 12.31
N THR A 45 8.47 -9.37 12.01
CA THR A 45 7.28 -8.75 11.42
C THR A 45 7.00 -9.26 9.99
N GLN A 46 8.04 -9.49 9.17
CA GLN A 46 7.88 -10.08 7.84
C GLN A 46 7.32 -11.51 7.90
N VAL A 47 7.75 -12.31 8.88
CA VAL A 47 7.20 -13.66 9.10
C VAL A 47 5.71 -13.59 9.44
N GLU A 48 5.27 -12.63 10.26
CA GLU A 48 3.85 -12.45 10.52
C GLU A 48 3.07 -12.04 9.26
N ALA A 49 3.61 -11.13 8.45
CA ALA A 49 2.99 -10.73 7.19
C ALA A 49 2.85 -11.93 6.22
N ARG A 50 3.92 -12.72 6.08
CA ARG A 50 3.94 -13.96 5.29
C ARG A 50 2.93 -14.98 5.82
N ALA A 51 2.81 -15.12 7.13
CA ALA A 51 1.83 -16.00 7.76
C ALA A 51 0.40 -15.57 7.43
N ARG A 52 0.06 -14.28 7.56
CA ARG A 52 -1.27 -13.75 7.22
C ARG A 52 -1.59 -13.99 5.75
N PHE A 53 -0.63 -13.74 4.85
CA PHE A 53 -0.80 -14.00 3.43
C PHE A 53 -1.07 -15.47 3.13
N ALA A 54 -0.26 -16.38 3.65
CA ALA A 54 -0.45 -17.81 3.43
C ALA A 54 -1.76 -18.34 4.04
N ALA A 55 -2.18 -17.83 5.21
CA ALA A 55 -3.46 -18.17 5.81
C ALA A 55 -4.64 -17.65 4.95
N GLN A 56 -4.56 -16.44 4.41
CA GLN A 56 -5.56 -15.90 3.49
C GLN A 56 -5.67 -16.73 2.20
N GLN A 57 -4.57 -17.29 1.69
CA GLN A 57 -4.58 -18.18 0.52
C GLN A 57 -5.25 -19.53 0.83
N GLU A 58 -5.04 -20.07 2.03
CA GLU A 58 -5.70 -21.30 2.48
C GLU A 58 -7.20 -21.09 2.75
N PHE A 59 -7.57 -19.91 3.25
CA PHE A 59 -8.94 -19.55 3.62
C PHE A 59 -9.39 -18.27 2.88
N PRO A 60 -9.70 -18.35 1.58
CA PRO A 60 -9.96 -17.17 0.73
C PRO A 60 -11.17 -16.34 1.15
N ASP A 61 -12.14 -16.93 1.86
CA ASP A 61 -13.36 -16.25 2.33
C ASP A 61 -13.20 -15.61 3.73
N ALA A 62 -12.09 -15.86 4.42
CA ALA A 62 -11.81 -15.26 5.71
C ALA A 62 -11.27 -13.83 5.56
N ASP A 63 -11.50 -12.98 6.56
CA ASP A 63 -11.05 -11.59 6.61
C ASP A 63 -9.70 -11.47 7.33
N ILE A 64 -8.71 -12.26 6.88
CA ILE A 64 -7.38 -12.35 7.53
C ILE A 64 -6.47 -11.22 7.08
N LEU A 65 -6.56 -10.87 5.79
CA LEU A 65 -5.68 -9.90 5.15
C LEU A 65 -6.50 -8.97 4.26
N SER A 66 -6.32 -7.67 4.46
CA SER A 66 -6.95 -6.66 3.62
C SER A 66 -6.67 -6.92 2.13
N PRO A 67 -7.67 -6.73 1.24
CA PRO A 67 -7.54 -6.86 -0.20
C PRO A 67 -6.32 -6.14 -0.78
N MET A 68 -6.01 -4.94 -0.26
CA MET A 68 -4.86 -4.16 -0.72
C MET A 68 -3.50 -4.83 -0.46
N TRP A 69 -3.43 -5.85 0.40
CA TRP A 69 -2.23 -6.64 0.66
C TRP A 69 -2.21 -7.99 -0.08
N ARG A 70 -3.14 -8.18 -1.02
CA ARG A 70 -3.22 -9.38 -1.87
C ARG A 70 -2.79 -9.01 -3.30
N PRO A 71 -1.70 -9.59 -3.85
CA PRO A 71 -1.25 -9.26 -5.20
C PRO A 71 -2.32 -9.44 -6.27
N ASP A 72 -3.12 -10.50 -6.17
CA ASP A 72 -4.15 -10.79 -7.19
C ASP A 72 -5.32 -9.79 -7.17
N HIS A 73 -5.58 -9.14 -6.03
CA HIS A 73 -6.55 -8.04 -5.94
C HIS A 73 -6.05 -6.82 -6.72
N ILE A 74 -4.77 -6.46 -6.54
CA ILE A 74 -4.17 -5.35 -7.29
C ILE A 74 -4.09 -5.68 -8.77
N LYS A 75 -3.76 -6.92 -9.15
CA LYS A 75 -3.77 -7.36 -10.56
C LYS A 75 -5.14 -7.26 -11.20
N ALA A 76 -6.21 -7.64 -10.50
CA ALA A 76 -7.58 -7.48 -10.99
C ALA A 76 -7.93 -6.00 -11.20
N GLY A 77 -7.44 -5.12 -10.33
CA GLY A 77 -7.56 -3.68 -10.52
C GLY A 77 -6.73 -3.14 -11.70
N ILE A 78 -5.51 -3.64 -11.92
CA ILE A 78 -4.68 -3.33 -13.12
C ILE A 78 -5.42 -3.73 -14.41
N GLU A 79 -6.06 -4.90 -14.42
CA GLU A 79 -6.90 -5.33 -15.53
C GLU A 79 -8.08 -4.37 -15.76
N ALA A 80 -8.74 -3.94 -14.68
CA ALA A 80 -9.81 -2.95 -14.77
C ALA A 80 -9.35 -1.62 -15.37
N PHE A 81 -8.20 -1.11 -14.95
CA PHE A 81 -7.59 0.10 -15.52
C PHE A 81 -7.18 -0.07 -16.98
N SER A 82 -6.75 -1.27 -17.38
CA SER A 82 -6.40 -1.55 -18.78
C SER A 82 -7.62 -1.47 -19.71
N ASN A 83 -8.83 -1.67 -19.18
CA ASN A 83 -10.10 -1.55 -19.91
C ASN A 83 -10.75 -0.16 -19.76
N TYR A 84 -10.22 0.69 -18.88
CA TYR A 84 -10.83 1.97 -18.56
C TYR A 84 -10.57 3.00 -19.68
N PRO A 85 -11.62 3.67 -20.22
CA PRO A 85 -11.44 4.58 -21.35
C PRO A 85 -10.48 5.72 -21.01
N MET A 86 -9.49 5.96 -21.88
CA MET A 86 -8.46 6.99 -21.64
C MET A 86 -9.07 8.39 -21.43
N GLU A 87 -10.13 8.74 -22.14
CA GLU A 87 -10.83 10.02 -21.94
C GLU A 87 -11.44 10.15 -20.54
N GLU A 88 -12.00 9.07 -20.01
CA GLU A 88 -12.54 9.04 -18.63
C GLU A 88 -11.40 9.12 -17.62
N PHE A 89 -10.32 8.36 -17.83
CA PHE A 89 -9.12 8.43 -17.00
C PHE A 89 -8.56 9.85 -16.90
N LEU A 90 -8.35 10.54 -18.03
CA LEU A 90 -7.79 11.88 -18.06
C LEU A 90 -8.70 12.93 -17.41
N ASN A 91 -10.00 12.69 -17.37
CA ASN A 91 -10.93 13.57 -16.66
C ASN A 91 -10.92 13.27 -15.15
N ASP A 92 -11.09 12.01 -14.77
CA ASP A 92 -11.28 11.59 -13.38
C ASP A 92 -9.99 11.71 -12.56
N PHE A 93 -8.81 11.57 -13.18
CA PHE A 93 -7.52 11.68 -12.49
C PHE A 93 -6.90 13.08 -12.53
N ARG A 94 -7.57 14.07 -13.13
CA ARG A 94 -6.97 15.40 -13.32
C ARG A 94 -6.65 16.09 -11.98
N GLU A 95 -7.61 16.09 -11.08
CA GLU A 95 -7.46 16.70 -9.75
C GLU A 95 -6.39 15.96 -8.94
N TYR A 96 -6.31 14.63 -9.06
CA TYR A 96 -5.29 13.85 -8.38
C TYR A 96 -3.88 14.23 -8.85
N TYR A 97 -3.68 14.38 -10.17
CA TYR A 97 -2.42 14.86 -10.72
C TYR A 97 -2.06 16.27 -10.22
N ASP A 98 -3.01 17.20 -10.22
CA ASP A 98 -2.78 18.57 -9.76
C ASP A 98 -2.45 18.59 -8.24
N ALA A 99 -3.10 17.75 -7.43
CA ALA A 99 -2.84 17.59 -6.00
C ALA A 99 -1.50 16.91 -5.68
N LEU A 100 -1.05 15.95 -6.50
CA LEU A 100 0.29 15.37 -6.35
C LEU A 100 1.40 16.40 -6.61
N ARG A 101 1.15 17.45 -7.40
CA ARG A 101 2.14 18.47 -7.74
C ARG A 101 2.23 19.62 -6.76
N ASP A 102 1.09 20.01 -6.19
CA ASP A 102 0.98 21.11 -5.26
C ASP A 102 -0.21 20.81 -4.34
N PRO A 103 -0.02 19.96 -3.31
CA PRO A 103 -1.10 19.60 -2.39
C PRO A 103 -1.54 20.77 -1.52
N MET A 104 -0.66 21.76 -1.30
CA MET A 104 -0.93 22.90 -0.43
C MET A 104 -2.05 23.79 -0.95
N GLN A 105 -2.32 23.82 -2.25
CA GLN A 105 -3.47 24.55 -2.81
C GLN A 105 -4.84 24.00 -2.33
N TYR A 106 -4.86 22.77 -1.81
CA TYR A 106 -6.05 22.06 -1.31
C TYR A 106 -6.12 22.02 0.23
N ILE A 107 -5.16 22.61 0.93
CA ILE A 107 -5.07 22.60 2.40
C ILE A 107 -5.20 24.03 2.94
N ASP A 108 -6.26 24.29 3.69
CA ASP A 108 -6.50 25.60 4.33
C ASP A 108 -5.77 25.75 5.68
N ASP A 109 -5.30 24.64 6.27
CA ASP A 109 -4.68 24.63 7.59
C ASP A 109 -3.22 25.11 7.56
N SER A 110 -2.75 25.64 8.71
CA SER A 110 -1.38 26.11 8.87
C SER A 110 -0.98 26.20 10.35
N PRO A 111 0.27 25.86 10.73
CA PRO A 111 1.34 25.29 9.91
C PRO A 111 1.20 23.77 9.71
N VAL A 112 1.38 23.32 8.46
CA VAL A 112 1.34 21.90 8.06
C VAL A 112 2.75 21.31 8.14
N ASN A 113 2.85 20.04 8.55
CA ASN A 113 4.05 19.25 8.35
C ASN A 113 4.00 18.64 6.94
N GLU A 114 4.65 19.29 5.98
CA GLU A 114 4.58 18.92 4.56
C GLU A 114 5.05 17.48 4.28
N GLU A 115 6.02 16.97 5.06
CA GLU A 115 6.52 15.58 4.92
C GLU A 115 5.47 14.50 5.27
N SER A 116 4.37 14.90 5.91
CA SER A 116 3.28 13.98 6.28
C SER A 116 2.13 13.95 5.28
N ILE A 117 2.18 14.79 4.24
CA ILE A 117 1.11 14.91 3.24
C ILE A 117 1.07 13.66 2.37
N ILE A 118 -0.06 12.95 2.40
CA ILE A 118 -0.38 11.83 1.53
C ILE A 118 -1.66 12.16 0.77
N ILE A 119 -1.57 12.16 -0.55
CA ILE A 119 -2.67 12.40 -1.48
C ILE A 119 -3.23 11.04 -1.89
N ASN A 120 -4.55 10.87 -1.78
CA ASN A 120 -5.21 9.63 -2.14
C ASN A 120 -6.42 9.79 -3.06
N VAL A 121 -6.61 8.76 -3.88
CA VAL A 121 -7.83 8.48 -4.63
C VAL A 121 -8.17 7.02 -4.44
N ILE A 122 -9.45 6.73 -4.26
CA ILE A 122 -9.99 5.38 -4.10
C ILE A 122 -10.83 5.05 -5.32
N VAL A 123 -10.50 3.95 -5.98
CA VAL A 123 -11.21 3.49 -7.17
C VAL A 123 -12.01 2.25 -6.84
N HIS A 124 -13.32 2.32 -7.07
CA HIS A 124 -14.19 1.17 -7.03
C HIS A 124 -14.09 0.44 -8.36
N PHE A 125 -13.76 -0.85 -8.31
CA PHE A 125 -13.74 -1.69 -9.49
C PHE A 125 -14.45 -3.01 -9.23
N ASN A 126 -15.00 -3.60 -10.28
CA ASN A 126 -15.59 -4.93 -10.20
C ASN A 126 -15.54 -5.61 -11.57
N ASP A 127 -15.34 -6.93 -11.58
CA ASP A 127 -15.43 -7.75 -12.80
C ASP A 127 -14.62 -7.19 -13.99
N GLY A 128 -13.45 -6.59 -13.73
CA GLY A 128 -12.56 -6.04 -14.75
C GLY A 128 -12.97 -4.66 -15.29
N GLU A 129 -13.85 -3.96 -14.60
CA GLU A 129 -14.31 -2.60 -14.95
C GLU A 129 -14.13 -1.64 -13.76
N VAL A 130 -13.68 -0.42 -14.06
CA VAL A 130 -13.74 0.70 -13.13
C VAL A 130 -15.18 1.19 -13.07
N LEU A 131 -15.73 1.31 -11.86
CA LEU A 131 -17.12 1.70 -11.62
C LEU A 131 -17.26 3.13 -11.09
N ASP A 132 -16.28 3.58 -10.32
CA ASP A 132 -16.26 4.89 -9.68
C ASP A 132 -14.83 5.27 -9.29
N VAL A 133 -14.51 6.55 -9.41
CA VAL A 133 -13.25 7.16 -8.93
C VAL A 133 -13.65 8.21 -7.91
N SER A 134 -13.14 8.09 -6.68
CA SER A 134 -13.47 9.07 -5.63
C SER A 134 -12.87 10.45 -5.92
N ASP A 135 -13.45 11.48 -5.31
CA ASP A 135 -12.77 12.76 -5.15
C ASP A 135 -11.41 12.56 -4.44
N VAL A 136 -10.50 13.51 -4.63
CA VAL A 136 -9.18 13.50 -3.99
C VAL A 136 -9.35 13.69 -2.47
N GLY A 137 -8.70 12.81 -1.70
CA GLY A 137 -8.47 13.02 -0.29
C GLY A 137 -7.01 13.39 -0.03
N ILE A 138 -6.77 14.16 1.03
CA ILE A 138 -5.42 14.47 1.47
C ILE A 138 -5.35 14.27 2.97
N HIS A 139 -4.44 13.41 3.43
CA HIS A 139 -4.14 13.19 4.84
C HIS A 139 -2.82 13.88 5.16
N TYR A 140 -2.78 14.65 6.25
CA TYR A 140 -1.58 15.36 6.70
C TYR A 140 -1.61 15.56 8.21
N LYS A 141 -0.48 15.98 8.76
CA LYS A 141 -0.32 16.41 10.14
C LYS A 141 0.00 17.89 10.20
N LEU A 142 -0.49 18.58 11.23
CA LEU A 142 0.04 19.89 11.58
C LEU A 142 1.37 19.74 12.32
N THR A 143 2.12 20.83 12.47
CA THR A 143 3.42 20.78 13.19
C THR A 143 3.30 20.38 14.66
N ASP A 144 2.10 20.45 15.24
CA ASP A 144 1.82 19.96 16.60
C ASP A 144 1.56 18.45 16.67
N GLY A 145 1.54 17.77 15.51
CA GLY A 145 1.32 16.33 15.37
C GLY A 145 -0.14 15.91 15.23
N SER A 146 -1.10 16.85 15.27
CA SER A 146 -2.51 16.53 15.03
C SER A 146 -2.75 16.07 13.60
N GLU A 147 -3.55 15.01 13.42
CA GLU A 147 -3.91 14.43 12.13
C GLU A 147 -5.17 15.10 11.57
N HIS A 148 -5.11 15.48 10.29
CA HIS A 148 -6.18 16.17 9.57
C HIS A 148 -6.39 15.56 8.20
N ARG A 149 -7.59 15.76 7.64
CA ARG A 149 -7.92 15.23 6.32
C ARG A 149 -8.86 16.17 5.56
N THR A 150 -8.62 16.32 4.27
CA THR A 150 -9.59 16.87 3.32
C THR A 150 -10.20 15.76 2.45
N GLY A 151 -11.37 16.02 1.88
CA GLY A 151 -12.04 15.08 0.97
C GLY A 151 -12.69 13.86 1.66
N PRO A 152 -13.47 13.10 0.88
CA PRO A 152 -14.16 11.91 1.35
C PRO A 152 -13.21 10.72 1.54
N LEU A 153 -13.60 9.77 2.39
CA LEU A 153 -13.02 8.42 2.43
C LEU A 153 -14.15 7.43 2.12
N PRO A 154 -14.52 7.26 0.84
CA PRO A 154 -15.39 6.16 0.50
C PRO A 154 -14.68 4.84 0.83
N SER A 155 -15.48 3.81 1.10
CA SER A 155 -14.97 2.46 1.29
C SER A 155 -15.76 1.55 0.39
N TYR A 156 -15.04 0.76 -0.41
CA TYR A 156 -15.61 -0.26 -1.28
C TYR A 156 -15.01 -1.62 -0.85
N PRO A 157 -15.54 -2.24 0.22
CA PRO A 157 -14.94 -3.43 0.81
C PRO A 157 -14.71 -4.51 -0.24
N ASN A 158 -13.47 -5.00 -0.33
CA ASN A 158 -13.04 -6.03 -1.29
C ASN A 158 -13.10 -5.64 -2.77
N LYS A 159 -13.34 -4.36 -3.09
CA LYS A 159 -13.52 -3.86 -4.45
C LYS A 159 -12.86 -2.49 -4.68
N GLU A 160 -11.93 -2.12 -3.81
CA GLU A 160 -11.21 -0.85 -3.89
C GLU A 160 -9.77 -1.04 -4.36
N LEU A 161 -9.30 -0.14 -5.21
CA LEU A 161 -7.89 0.18 -5.36
C LEU A 161 -7.63 1.50 -4.64
N ILE A 162 -6.55 1.56 -3.89
CA ILE A 162 -6.13 2.78 -3.20
C ILE A 162 -4.83 3.27 -3.82
N PHE A 163 -4.89 4.46 -4.39
CA PHE A 163 -3.72 5.24 -4.81
C PHE A 163 -3.37 6.15 -3.66
N ALA A 164 -2.19 5.99 -3.07
CA ALA A 164 -1.74 6.81 -1.95
C ALA A 164 -0.27 7.14 -2.17
N MET A 165 0.00 8.40 -2.49
CA MET A 165 1.34 8.88 -2.81
C MET A 165 1.60 10.20 -2.08
N PRO A 166 2.85 10.49 -1.71
CA PRO A 166 3.24 11.83 -1.27
C PRO A 166 3.20 12.79 -2.46
N GLU A 167 3.55 14.06 -2.20
CA GLU A 167 3.87 15.02 -3.25
C GLU A 167 4.94 14.47 -4.21
N LEU A 168 4.77 14.71 -5.50
CA LEU A 168 5.64 14.26 -6.56
C LEU A 168 6.17 15.44 -7.38
N GLU A 169 7.48 15.45 -7.58
CA GLU A 169 8.12 16.30 -8.57
C GLU A 169 8.05 15.63 -9.95
N PHE A 170 7.43 16.30 -10.91
CA PHE A 170 7.40 15.86 -12.31
C PHE A 170 8.43 16.65 -13.12
N ALA A 171 9.04 15.99 -14.11
CA ALA A 171 10.06 16.60 -14.96
C ALA A 171 9.53 17.80 -15.76
N ASP A 172 10.45 18.71 -16.10
CA ASP A 172 10.16 19.80 -17.05
C ASP A 172 9.70 19.22 -18.39
N GLY A 173 8.48 19.60 -18.81
CA GLY A 173 7.88 19.11 -20.05
C GLY A 173 7.09 17.81 -19.91
N PHE A 174 6.84 17.33 -18.69
CA PHE A 174 5.92 16.21 -18.45
C PHE A 174 4.54 16.49 -19.06
N ASP A 175 4.07 15.59 -19.92
CA ASP A 175 2.76 15.64 -20.54
C ASP A 175 1.77 14.77 -19.77
N TYR A 176 0.80 15.42 -19.14
CA TYR A 176 -0.25 14.75 -18.39
C TYR A 176 -1.02 13.73 -19.24
N GLU A 177 -1.36 14.09 -20.48
CA GLU A 177 -2.23 13.27 -21.33
C GLU A 177 -1.50 12.01 -21.84
N GLU A 178 -0.18 12.09 -22.00
CA GLU A 178 0.63 10.99 -22.54
C GLU A 178 1.29 10.14 -21.44
N GLU A 179 1.66 10.73 -20.29
CA GLU A 179 2.58 10.10 -19.34
C GLU A 179 1.93 9.73 -17.99
N PHE A 180 0.80 10.35 -17.60
CA PHE A 180 0.27 10.13 -16.24
C PHE A 180 -0.30 8.72 -16.02
N ALA A 181 -0.86 8.10 -17.06
CA ALA A 181 -1.31 6.72 -16.99
C ALA A 181 -0.16 5.74 -16.64
N ASP A 182 1.05 6.01 -17.14
CA ASP A 182 2.23 5.20 -16.84
C ASP A 182 2.69 5.37 -15.38
N VAL A 183 2.52 6.56 -14.80
CA VAL A 183 2.77 6.82 -13.37
C VAL A 183 1.82 6.00 -12.50
N ILE A 184 0.52 6.02 -12.83
CA ILE A 184 -0.51 5.25 -12.13
C ILE A 184 -0.26 3.75 -12.24
N MET A 185 0.09 3.26 -13.43
CA MET A 185 0.41 1.84 -13.63
C MET A 185 1.67 1.42 -12.87
N SER A 186 2.72 2.24 -12.94
CA SER A 186 3.98 1.99 -12.22
C SER A 186 3.77 1.94 -10.71
N HIS A 187 2.90 2.80 -10.17
CA HIS A 187 2.51 2.78 -8.76
C HIS A 187 1.84 1.46 -8.38
N LEU A 188 0.86 0.97 -9.15
CA LEU A 188 0.20 -0.32 -8.86
C LEU A 188 1.17 -1.51 -8.93
N MET A 189 2.07 -1.51 -9.92
CA MET A 189 3.11 -2.52 -10.05
C MET A 189 4.08 -2.49 -8.85
N ALA A 190 4.46 -1.29 -8.40
CA ALA A 190 5.26 -1.09 -7.20
C ALA A 190 4.51 -1.50 -5.93
N GLN A 191 3.19 -1.34 -5.85
CA GLN A 191 2.43 -1.87 -4.71
C GLN A 191 2.49 -3.39 -4.63
N ILE A 192 2.46 -4.10 -5.77
CA ILE A 192 2.64 -5.56 -5.80
C ILE A 192 4.06 -5.93 -5.35
N ARG A 193 5.08 -5.22 -5.84
CA ARG A 193 6.48 -5.36 -5.40
C ARG A 193 6.58 -5.32 -3.88
N ASP A 194 5.96 -4.30 -3.29
CA ASP A 194 6.08 -3.97 -1.88
C ASP A 194 5.35 -4.98 -0.98
N ILE A 195 4.30 -5.65 -1.48
CA ILE A 195 3.68 -6.79 -0.76
C ILE A 195 4.69 -7.92 -0.57
N TYR A 196 5.48 -8.28 -1.60
CA TYR A 196 6.49 -9.33 -1.48
C TYR A 196 7.63 -8.92 -0.54
N LEU A 197 8.13 -7.69 -0.68
CA LEU A 197 9.17 -7.15 0.20
C LEU A 197 8.70 -7.11 1.66
N ASN A 198 7.43 -6.78 1.90
CA ASN A 198 6.81 -6.82 3.23
C ASN A 198 6.76 -8.23 3.84
N MET A 199 6.84 -9.29 3.02
CA MET A 199 6.93 -10.68 3.47
C MET A 199 8.37 -11.21 3.54
N GLY A 200 9.38 -10.39 3.23
CA GLY A 200 10.76 -10.84 3.11
C GLY A 200 11.01 -11.73 1.89
N GLU A 201 10.20 -11.58 0.83
CA GLU A 201 10.30 -12.35 -0.40
C GLU A 201 10.76 -11.47 -1.57
N ASP A 202 11.47 -12.10 -2.52
CA ASP A 202 11.80 -11.46 -3.78
C ASP A 202 10.53 -11.31 -4.64
N PRO A 203 10.16 -10.09 -5.09
CA PRO A 203 9.04 -9.92 -5.99
C PRO A 203 9.31 -10.59 -7.35
N PRO A 204 8.26 -11.03 -8.08
CA PRO A 204 8.40 -11.50 -9.45
C PRO A 204 9.03 -10.43 -10.34
N ALA A 205 9.78 -10.86 -11.36
CA ALA A 205 10.62 -9.97 -12.17
C ALA A 205 9.86 -8.81 -12.82
N GLU A 206 8.62 -9.04 -13.24
CA GLU A 206 7.75 -8.03 -13.86
C GLU A 206 7.33 -6.91 -12.90
N TYR A 207 7.31 -7.17 -11.58
CA TYR A 207 6.96 -6.17 -10.56
C TYR A 207 8.21 -5.52 -9.94
N ARG A 208 9.42 -5.80 -10.41
CA ARG A 208 10.66 -5.13 -9.95
C ARG A 208 10.82 -3.75 -10.60
N VAL A 209 9.76 -2.96 -10.56
CA VAL A 209 9.73 -1.59 -11.07
C VAL A 209 10.31 -0.62 -10.05
N GLU A 210 10.82 0.52 -10.50
CA GLU A 210 11.19 1.64 -9.63
C GLU A 210 9.94 2.50 -9.31
N GLY A 211 10.02 3.30 -8.26
CA GLY A 211 8.93 4.21 -7.86
C GLY A 211 8.22 3.82 -6.56
N ILE A 212 7.24 4.65 -6.19
CA ILE A 212 6.48 4.57 -4.95
C ILE A 212 5.40 3.51 -5.10
N GLY A 213 5.35 2.53 -4.21
CA GLY A 213 4.29 1.54 -4.13
C GLY A 213 3.47 1.72 -2.86
N LYS A 214 3.66 0.83 -1.88
CA LYS A 214 2.99 0.94 -0.57
C LYS A 214 3.83 1.77 0.38
N LEU A 215 3.16 2.61 1.15
CA LEU A 215 3.76 3.36 2.26
C LEU A 215 3.80 2.47 3.52
N ASN A 216 4.85 2.61 4.34
CA ASN A 216 5.01 1.93 5.63
C ASN A 216 5.13 0.40 5.53
N ILE A 217 5.84 -0.12 4.52
CA ILE A 217 6.15 -1.56 4.47
C ILE A 217 7.24 -1.94 5.48
N VAL A 218 7.21 -3.18 5.96
CA VAL A 218 8.21 -3.66 6.92
C VAL A 218 9.62 -3.56 6.32
N GLY A 219 10.47 -2.75 6.96
CA GLY A 219 11.85 -2.53 6.55
C GLY A 219 12.10 -1.26 5.74
N ASP A 220 11.08 -0.44 5.48
CA ASP A 220 11.23 0.88 4.83
C ASP A 220 11.73 2.00 5.78
N GLY A 221 11.91 1.68 7.07
CA GLY A 221 12.37 2.61 8.09
C GLY A 221 11.28 3.52 8.67
N ILE A 222 10.03 3.40 8.22
CA ILE A 222 8.90 4.24 8.66
C ILE A 222 7.82 3.42 9.41
N GLY A 223 7.80 2.09 9.23
CA GLY A 223 6.81 1.18 9.87
C GLY A 223 7.11 0.64 11.27
N ALA A 224 8.00 1.26 12.07
CA ALA A 224 8.27 0.79 13.44
C ALA A 224 7.35 1.47 14.46
N THR A 225 6.13 0.96 14.62
CA THR A 225 5.41 1.07 15.91
C THR A 225 5.21 -0.30 16.54
#